data_AF-A0A964KHQ1-F1
#
_entry.id   AF-A0A964KHQ1-F1
#
_cell.length_a   1.000
_cell.length_b   1.000
_cell.length_c   1.000
_cell.angle_alpha   90.00
_cell.angle_beta   90.00
_cell.angle_gamma   90.00
#
_symmetry.space_group_name_H-M   'P 1'
#
loop_
_entity.id
_entity.type
_entity.pdbx_description
1 polymer ?
#
loop_
_entity_poly.entity_id
_entity_poly.type
_entity_poly.pdbx_seq_one_letter_code
_entity_poly.pdbx_strand_id
1 'polypeptide(L)'
;MKSGALDVHVGNKRAGSLTRGAVRDAEFLFDYVTGTAANYAVSLTMPVVPDQYDSMNTVHPIFEMSLPEGALRERLQRAFGKTVPSFDDLDLLGIVGGSQIGRLRYTNPDEALPAIPAQSARELQTYRGTADLMEDLLRRFATSSGVSGMQPKVLIRDADSLPRLTHRDTTHIVKMFDSRTYPELAANEYFCMRAAALSGLPVPTVQLSENRKVLVVERFDLGPDGRYLGFEDFCVLNALRAAGRYDSSYELIARRITQFVSPAHLPDALGNFFLMVALSCAIGNGDAHLKNFGVLY
;
A
#
# COMPACT_ATOMS: atom_id res chain seq x y z
N MET A 1 -8.44 8.91 -20.88
CA MET A 1 -7.94 7.57 -20.50
C MET A 1 -8.64 6.55 -21.36
N LYS A 2 -7.88 5.86 -22.21
CA LYS A 2 -8.43 5.03 -23.29
C LYS A 2 -7.66 3.71 -23.43
N SER A 3 -6.94 3.23 -22.41
CA SER A 3 -6.31 1.92 -22.47
C SER A 3 -7.13 0.92 -21.66
N GLY A 4 -7.53 -0.17 -22.33
CA GLY A 4 -8.08 -1.36 -21.65
C GLY A 4 -7.01 -2.19 -20.92
N ALA A 5 -5.85 -1.58 -20.66
CA ALA A 5 -4.63 -2.21 -20.21
C ALA A 5 -3.81 -1.24 -19.37
N LEU A 6 -3.08 -1.77 -18.39
CA LEU A 6 -2.02 -1.10 -17.66
C LEU A 6 -0.72 -1.90 -17.79
N ASP A 7 0.40 -1.19 -17.84
CA ASP A 7 1.71 -1.78 -17.65
C ASP A 7 2.00 -1.91 -16.16
N VAL A 8 2.40 -3.10 -15.72
CA VAL A 8 2.80 -3.37 -14.35
C VAL A 8 4.33 -3.42 -14.29
N HIS A 9 4.90 -2.59 -13.43
CA HIS A 9 6.34 -2.48 -13.23
C HIS A 9 6.73 -3.05 -11.86
N VAL A 10 7.86 -3.74 -11.81
CA VAL A 10 8.54 -4.14 -10.58
C VAL A 10 9.82 -3.32 -10.49
N GLY A 11 9.83 -2.34 -9.59
CA GLY A 11 10.82 -1.27 -9.61
C GLY A 11 10.73 -0.46 -10.90
N ASN A 12 11.84 -0.31 -11.62
CA ASN A 12 11.91 0.45 -12.88
C ASN A 12 11.74 -0.42 -14.15
N LYS A 13 11.40 -1.71 -13.99
CA LYS A 13 11.27 -2.65 -15.11
C LYS A 13 9.82 -3.06 -15.30
N ARG A 14 9.31 -2.94 -16.53
CA ARG A 14 8.02 -3.51 -16.93
C ARG A 14 8.08 -5.04 -16.78
N ALA A 15 7.25 -5.57 -15.88
CA ALA A 15 7.13 -6.99 -15.60
C ALA A 15 6.02 -7.64 -16.43
N GLY A 16 4.94 -6.92 -16.70
CA GLY A 16 3.78 -7.49 -17.39
C GLY A 16 2.72 -6.45 -17.77
N SER A 17 1.59 -6.94 -18.27
CA SER A 17 0.41 -6.14 -18.58
C SER A 17 -0.81 -6.69 -17.87
N LEU A 18 -1.60 -5.80 -17.25
CA LEU A 18 -2.88 -6.10 -16.63
C LEU A 18 -4.00 -5.55 -17.52
N THR A 19 -4.92 -6.41 -17.95
CA THR A 19 -5.95 -6.07 -18.94
C THR A 19 -7.34 -6.55 -18.52
N ARG A 20 -8.37 -6.04 -19.19
CA ARG A 20 -9.73 -6.61 -19.11
C ARG A 20 -9.86 -7.75 -20.11
N GLY A 21 -10.56 -8.81 -19.72
CA GLY A 21 -10.89 -9.93 -20.60
C GLY A 21 -11.73 -9.47 -21.78
N ALA A 22 -11.37 -9.93 -22.98
CA ALA A 22 -12.09 -9.59 -24.21
C ALA A 22 -13.32 -10.49 -24.44
N VAL A 23 -13.38 -11.64 -23.77
CA VAL A 23 -14.39 -12.69 -24.01
C VAL A 23 -15.36 -12.82 -22.86
N ARG A 24 -14.87 -12.83 -21.61
CA ARG A 24 -15.71 -12.91 -20.41
C ARG A 24 -15.84 -11.52 -19.80
N ASP A 25 -17.08 -11.08 -19.57
CA ASP A 25 -17.33 -9.84 -18.85
C ASP A 25 -16.78 -9.92 -17.42
N ALA A 26 -16.27 -8.79 -16.93
CA ALA A 26 -15.66 -8.65 -15.59
C ALA A 26 -14.47 -9.58 -15.31
N GLU A 27 -13.84 -10.13 -16.35
CA GLU A 27 -12.57 -10.84 -16.24
C GLU A 27 -11.41 -9.83 -16.29
N PHE A 28 -10.39 -10.06 -15.45
CA PHE A 28 -9.11 -9.37 -15.48
C PHE A 28 -7.99 -10.37 -15.70
N LEU A 29 -7.03 -9.99 -16.52
CA LEU A 29 -5.98 -10.86 -17.01
C LEU A 29 -4.62 -10.22 -16.81
N PHE A 30 -3.65 -10.98 -16.31
CA PHE A 30 -2.27 -10.54 -16.17
C PHE A 30 -1.30 -11.47 -16.89
N ASP A 31 -0.49 -10.87 -17.76
CA ASP A 31 0.55 -11.55 -18.52
C ASP A 31 1.92 -10.99 -18.17
N TYR A 32 2.88 -11.88 -17.91
CA TYR A 32 4.28 -11.49 -17.83
C TYR A 32 4.86 -11.21 -19.22
N VAL A 33 5.75 -10.23 -19.30
CA VAL A 33 6.57 -10.03 -20.50
C VAL A 33 7.48 -11.25 -20.69
N THR A 34 7.56 -11.77 -21.91
CA THR A 34 8.43 -12.89 -22.25
C THR A 34 9.88 -12.62 -21.83
N GLY A 35 10.50 -13.57 -21.12
CA GLY A 35 11.86 -13.42 -20.60
C GLY A 35 11.98 -12.60 -19.31
N THR A 36 10.86 -12.29 -18.65
CA THR A 36 10.88 -11.76 -17.28
C THR A 36 11.59 -12.76 -16.36
N ALA A 37 12.54 -12.27 -15.56
CA ALA A 37 13.27 -13.11 -14.62
C ALA A 37 12.47 -13.27 -13.32
N ALA A 38 12.65 -14.39 -12.62
CA ALA A 38 11.87 -14.75 -11.42
C ALA A 38 11.90 -13.67 -10.32
N ASN A 39 12.99 -12.91 -10.19
CA ASN A 39 13.10 -11.83 -9.21
C ASN A 39 12.19 -10.62 -9.53
N TYR A 40 11.63 -10.55 -10.74
CA TYR A 40 10.63 -9.57 -11.17
C TYR A 40 9.19 -10.13 -11.13
N ALA A 41 8.93 -11.21 -10.38
CA ALA A 41 7.57 -11.64 -10.09
C ALA A 41 6.77 -10.50 -9.42
N VAL A 42 5.51 -10.32 -9.79
CA VAL A 42 4.64 -9.28 -9.20
C VAL A 42 4.12 -9.69 -7.81
N SER A 43 4.04 -10.99 -7.53
CA SER A 43 3.61 -11.51 -6.22
C SER A 43 4.31 -12.83 -5.88
N LEU A 44 4.47 -13.10 -4.59
CA LEU A 44 4.83 -14.42 -4.05
C LEU A 44 3.84 -15.52 -4.44
N THR A 45 2.60 -15.16 -4.75
CA THR A 45 1.53 -16.05 -5.20
C THR A 45 1.39 -16.12 -6.73
N MET A 46 2.12 -15.28 -7.47
CA MET A 46 2.13 -15.25 -8.94
C MET A 46 3.55 -15.39 -9.46
N PRO A 47 4.19 -16.57 -9.38
CA PRO A 47 5.51 -16.78 -9.98
C PRO A 47 5.53 -16.47 -11.48
N VAL A 48 6.70 -16.11 -12.01
CA VAL A 48 6.83 -15.82 -13.44
C VAL A 48 6.65 -17.09 -14.25
N VAL A 49 5.55 -17.17 -14.99
CA VAL A 49 5.19 -18.29 -15.88
C VAL A 49 4.80 -17.74 -17.26
N PRO A 50 4.86 -18.57 -18.33
CA PRO A 50 4.40 -18.17 -19.66
C PRO A 50 2.89 -18.01 -19.77
N ASP A 51 2.13 -18.71 -18.92
CA ASP A 51 0.67 -18.66 -18.90
C ASP A 51 0.14 -17.38 -18.24
N GLN A 52 -1.11 -17.09 -18.54
CA GLN A 52 -1.83 -15.94 -18.01
C GLN A 52 -2.45 -16.25 -16.65
N TYR A 53 -2.47 -15.25 -15.78
CA TYR A 53 -3.27 -15.30 -14.55
C TYR A 53 -4.61 -14.62 -14.80
N ASP A 54 -5.71 -15.29 -14.47
CA ASP A 54 -7.05 -14.73 -14.54
C ASP A 54 -7.64 -14.42 -13.16
N SER A 55 -8.59 -13.49 -13.15
CA SER A 55 -9.32 -13.10 -11.96
C SER A 55 -10.69 -12.58 -12.36
N MET A 56 -11.75 -13.12 -11.77
CA MET A 56 -13.13 -12.73 -12.07
C MET A 56 -13.63 -11.66 -11.09
N ASN A 57 -14.46 -10.75 -11.61
CA ASN A 57 -15.13 -9.63 -10.94
C ASN A 57 -14.22 -8.50 -10.45
N THR A 58 -13.02 -8.82 -9.96
CA THR A 58 -12.01 -7.84 -9.52
C THR A 58 -10.64 -8.25 -10.02
N VAL A 59 -9.69 -7.32 -10.04
CA VAL A 59 -8.27 -7.60 -10.33
C VAL A 59 -7.69 -8.59 -9.31
N HIS A 60 -6.64 -9.35 -9.65
CA HIS A 60 -6.01 -10.33 -8.73
C HIS A 60 -5.66 -9.69 -7.36
N PRO A 61 -5.71 -10.42 -6.22
CA PRO A 61 -5.53 -9.82 -4.89
C PRO A 61 -4.28 -8.95 -4.71
N ILE A 62 -3.16 -9.29 -5.36
CA ILE A 62 -1.95 -8.44 -5.34
C ILE A 62 -2.19 -7.03 -5.88
N PHE A 63 -2.96 -6.91 -6.97
CA PHE A 63 -3.30 -5.63 -7.57
C PHE A 63 -4.41 -4.93 -6.79
N GLU A 64 -5.35 -5.70 -6.24
CA GLU A 64 -6.42 -5.19 -5.38
C GLU A 64 -5.86 -4.55 -4.10
N MET A 65 -4.79 -5.11 -3.53
CA MET A 65 -4.09 -4.54 -2.37
C MET A 65 -3.55 -3.12 -2.63
N SER A 66 -3.24 -2.78 -3.89
CA SER A 66 -2.81 -1.45 -4.33
C SER A 66 -3.96 -0.45 -4.52
N LEU A 67 -5.21 -0.89 -4.43
CA LEU A 67 -6.36 0.00 -4.57
C LEU A 67 -6.56 0.83 -3.29
N PRO A 68 -6.93 2.11 -3.42
CA PRO A 68 -7.37 2.88 -2.27
C PRO A 68 -8.69 2.31 -1.74
N GLU A 69 -8.95 2.54 -0.46
CA GLU A 69 -10.19 2.18 0.23
C GLU A 69 -10.80 3.41 0.91
N GLY A 70 -12.01 3.25 1.46
CA GLY A 70 -12.72 4.26 2.23
C GLY A 70 -12.78 5.63 1.54
N ALA A 71 -12.43 6.67 2.29
CA ALA A 71 -12.61 8.06 1.86
C ALA A 71 -11.87 8.42 0.56
N LEU A 72 -10.67 7.86 0.33
CA LEU A 72 -9.90 8.13 -0.88
C LEU A 72 -10.55 7.48 -2.10
N ARG A 73 -11.00 6.22 -1.99
CA ARG A 73 -11.72 5.54 -3.06
C ARG A 73 -13.01 6.26 -3.42
N GLU A 74 -13.83 6.61 -2.43
CA GLU A 74 -15.09 7.33 -2.64
C GLU A 74 -14.89 8.71 -3.27
N ARG A 75 -13.80 9.40 -2.91
CA ARG A 75 -13.44 10.69 -3.52
C ARG A 75 -13.09 10.52 -5.00
N LEU A 76 -12.24 9.56 -5.33
CA LEU A 76 -11.82 9.29 -6.71
C LEU A 76 -13.01 8.82 -7.56
N GLN A 77 -13.85 7.94 -7.04
CA GLN A 77 -15.08 7.50 -7.70
C GLN A 77 -16.02 8.69 -7.99
N ARG A 78 -16.21 9.61 -7.05
CA ARG A 78 -17.02 10.83 -7.28
C ARG A 78 -16.39 11.77 -8.32
N ALA A 79 -15.06 11.89 -8.33
CA ALA A 79 -14.34 12.77 -9.23
C ALA A 79 -14.35 12.27 -10.68
N PHE A 80 -14.23 10.95 -10.89
CA PHE A 80 -14.05 10.34 -12.22
C PHE A 80 -15.27 9.58 -12.73
N GLY A 81 -16.19 9.14 -11.86
CA GLY A 81 -17.32 8.29 -12.23
C GLY A 81 -18.37 8.95 -13.14
N LYS A 82 -18.33 10.28 -13.31
CA LYS A 82 -19.17 10.99 -14.29
C LYS A 82 -18.52 11.10 -15.68
N THR A 83 -17.20 10.94 -15.75
CA THR A 83 -16.40 11.19 -16.96
C THR A 83 -15.96 9.89 -17.62
N VAL A 84 -15.80 8.82 -16.83
CA VAL A 84 -15.38 7.50 -17.27
C VAL A 84 -16.58 6.55 -17.20
N PRO A 85 -17.14 6.12 -18.34
CA PRO A 85 -18.13 5.05 -18.37
C PRO A 85 -17.55 3.79 -17.73
N SER A 86 -18.31 3.11 -16.87
CA SER A 86 -17.92 1.83 -16.24
C SER A 86 -16.57 1.90 -15.49
N PHE A 87 -16.41 2.90 -14.63
CA PHE A 87 -15.23 3.09 -13.76
C PHE A 87 -15.01 1.89 -12.82
N ASP A 88 -13.98 1.10 -13.09
CA ASP A 88 -13.66 -0.12 -12.35
C ASP A 88 -12.28 -0.07 -11.66
N ASP A 89 -11.85 -1.21 -11.11
CA ASP A 89 -10.59 -1.34 -10.39
C ASP A 89 -9.36 -1.08 -11.29
N LEU A 90 -9.42 -1.41 -12.59
CA LEU A 90 -8.31 -1.15 -13.50
C LEU A 90 -8.17 0.36 -13.76
N ASP A 91 -9.28 1.09 -13.93
CA ASP A 91 -9.22 2.55 -14.07
C ASP A 91 -8.69 3.21 -12.80
N LEU A 92 -9.10 2.71 -11.64
CA LEU A 92 -8.64 3.22 -10.35
C LEU A 92 -7.14 2.98 -10.15
N LEU A 93 -6.62 1.81 -10.52
CA LEU A 93 -5.17 1.55 -10.56
C LEU A 93 -4.44 2.46 -11.54
N GLY A 94 -5.01 2.72 -12.71
CA GLY A 94 -4.42 3.63 -13.70
C GLY A 94 -4.28 5.06 -13.18
N ILE A 95 -5.16 5.48 -12.26
CA ILE A 95 -5.10 6.79 -11.62
C ILE A 95 -4.07 6.80 -10.49
N VAL A 96 -4.15 5.87 -9.53
CA VAL A 96 -3.33 5.93 -8.30
C VAL A 96 -2.01 5.16 -8.38
N GLY A 97 -1.81 4.38 -9.43
CA GLY A 97 -0.76 3.37 -9.55
C GLY A 97 0.67 3.88 -9.69
N GLY A 98 0.85 5.18 -9.90
CA GLY A 98 2.16 5.82 -10.06
C GLY A 98 3.02 5.81 -8.79
N SER A 99 2.42 5.69 -7.60
CA SER A 99 3.13 5.43 -6.34
C SER A 99 2.31 4.52 -5.45
N GLN A 100 2.94 3.48 -4.91
CA GLN A 100 2.30 2.43 -4.12
C GLN A 100 3.21 2.00 -2.98
N ILE A 101 2.63 1.39 -1.94
CA ILE A 101 3.40 0.56 -1.02
C ILE A 101 3.88 -0.70 -1.76
N GLY A 102 5.07 -1.17 -1.42
CA GLY A 102 5.81 -2.19 -2.12
C GLY A 102 6.50 -1.68 -3.38
N ARG A 103 6.95 -2.64 -4.20
CA ARG A 103 7.73 -2.42 -5.42
C ARG A 103 6.93 -2.30 -6.71
N LEU A 104 5.60 -2.48 -6.66
CA LEU A 104 4.74 -2.48 -7.84
C LEU A 104 4.34 -1.06 -8.23
N ARG A 105 4.41 -0.74 -9.52
CA ARG A 105 3.87 0.51 -10.08
C ARG A 105 3.06 0.22 -11.32
N TYR A 106 2.12 1.11 -11.64
CA TYR A 106 1.22 0.96 -12.77
C TYR A 106 1.23 2.23 -13.61
N THR A 107 1.27 2.05 -14.93
CA THR A 107 1.18 3.14 -15.91
C THR A 107 0.22 2.75 -17.02
N ASN A 108 -0.33 3.72 -17.74
CA ASN A 108 -0.89 3.38 -19.05
C ASN A 108 0.26 2.91 -19.97
N PRO A 109 -0.04 2.10 -21.00
CA PRO A 109 0.94 1.71 -22.00
C PRO A 109 1.65 2.94 -22.59
N ASP A 110 2.96 2.82 -22.79
CA ASP A 110 3.84 3.87 -23.34
C ASP A 110 3.97 5.15 -22.49
N GLU A 111 3.37 5.20 -21.29
CA GLU A 111 3.57 6.28 -20.34
C GLU A 111 4.73 5.99 -19.38
N ALA A 112 5.50 7.03 -19.06
CA ALA A 112 6.52 6.96 -18.03
C ALA A 112 5.90 7.06 -16.64
N LEU A 113 6.59 6.50 -15.63
CA LEU A 113 6.19 6.68 -14.23
C LEU A 113 6.14 8.17 -13.88
N PRO A 114 5.03 8.64 -13.27
CA PRO A 114 4.88 10.05 -12.94
C PRO A 114 5.87 10.47 -11.84
N ALA A 115 6.36 11.70 -11.93
CA ALA A 115 7.17 12.27 -10.86
C ALA A 115 6.28 12.61 -9.65
N ILE A 116 6.70 12.20 -8.46
CA ILE A 116 5.98 12.51 -7.23
C ILE A 116 6.37 13.92 -6.73
N PRO A 117 5.39 14.81 -6.50
CA PRO A 117 5.65 16.11 -5.91
C PRO A 117 6.37 15.98 -4.56
N ALA A 118 7.33 16.86 -4.30
CA ALA A 118 8.00 16.88 -3.00
C ALA A 118 7.11 17.58 -1.95
N GLN A 119 7.18 17.11 -0.71
CA GLN A 119 6.54 17.74 0.45
C GLN A 119 7.45 17.53 1.65
N SER A 120 7.85 18.60 2.35
CA SER A 120 8.64 18.47 3.58
C SER A 120 7.81 17.76 4.65
N ALA A 121 8.35 16.67 5.21
CA ALA A 121 7.78 16.00 6.36
C ALA A 121 7.85 16.88 7.61
N ARG A 122 8.89 17.73 7.72
CA ARG A 122 9.07 18.67 8.84
C ARG A 122 7.99 19.74 8.87
N GLU A 123 7.61 20.29 7.71
CA GLU A 123 6.50 21.24 7.62
C GLU A 123 5.18 20.65 8.11
N LEU A 124 4.92 19.38 7.81
CA LEU A 124 3.72 18.69 8.29
C LEU A 124 3.73 18.50 9.81
N GLN A 125 4.91 18.30 10.41
CA GLN A 125 5.05 18.15 11.85
C GLN A 125 4.80 19.45 12.61
N THR A 126 5.34 20.56 12.10
CA THR A 126 5.22 21.89 12.72
C THR A 126 3.95 22.61 12.31
N TYR A 127 3.04 21.95 11.59
CA TYR A 127 1.80 22.55 11.12
C TYR A 127 0.88 22.91 12.29
N ARG A 128 0.71 24.22 12.52
CA ARG A 128 -0.21 24.80 13.52
C ARG A 128 -1.46 25.44 12.93
N GLY A 129 -1.60 25.39 11.60
CA GLY A 129 -2.62 26.16 10.86
C GLY A 129 -4.06 25.72 11.11
N THR A 130 -4.99 26.62 10.77
CA THR A 130 -6.44 26.42 10.78
C THR A 130 -7.00 25.96 9.43
N ALA A 131 -6.20 26.01 8.37
CA ALA A 131 -6.60 25.54 7.05
C ALA A 131 -6.79 24.01 7.07
N ASP A 132 -7.66 23.52 6.18
CA ASP A 132 -7.89 22.09 6.05
C ASP A 132 -6.71 21.42 5.31
N LEU A 133 -5.62 21.18 6.05
CA LEU A 133 -4.42 20.51 5.56
C LEU A 133 -4.75 19.14 4.95
N MET A 134 -5.76 18.45 5.49
CA MET A 134 -6.18 17.16 4.97
C MET A 134 -6.76 17.29 3.57
N GLU A 135 -7.67 18.24 3.35
CA GLU A 135 -8.21 18.53 2.02
C GLU A 135 -7.13 18.97 1.03
N ASP A 136 -6.18 19.79 1.48
CA ASP A 136 -5.06 20.23 0.65
C ASP A 136 -4.13 19.10 0.23
N LEU A 137 -3.74 18.22 1.15
CA LEU A 137 -2.92 17.04 0.86
C LEU A 137 -3.66 16.05 -0.05
N LEU A 138 -4.94 15.78 0.23
CA LEU A 138 -5.76 14.95 -0.65
C LEU A 138 -5.85 15.55 -2.06
N ARG A 139 -6.04 16.87 -2.20
CA ARG A 139 -6.07 17.53 -3.51
C ARG A 139 -4.75 17.36 -4.27
N ARG A 140 -3.61 17.46 -3.59
CA ARG A 140 -2.27 17.39 -4.21
C ARG A 140 -1.79 15.98 -4.50
N PHE A 141 -2.16 15.01 -3.67
CA PHE A 141 -1.56 13.67 -3.67
C PHE A 141 -2.53 12.51 -3.92
N ALA A 142 -3.86 12.72 -3.91
CA ALA A 142 -4.82 11.62 -4.07
C ALA A 142 -4.64 10.81 -5.38
N THR A 143 -4.29 11.48 -6.48
CA THR A 143 -4.06 10.81 -7.78
C THR A 143 -2.64 10.29 -7.95
N SER A 144 -1.78 10.43 -6.95
CA SER A 144 -0.42 9.90 -6.96
C SER A 144 -0.13 9.04 -5.74
N SER A 145 -1.16 8.71 -4.94
CA SER A 145 -1.07 7.95 -3.70
C SER A 145 -1.95 6.72 -3.76
N GLY A 146 -1.36 5.62 -4.20
CA GLY A 146 -1.93 4.29 -4.08
C GLY A 146 -1.66 3.70 -2.72
N VAL A 147 -2.58 3.92 -1.78
CA VAL A 147 -2.44 3.38 -0.43
C VAL A 147 -3.80 2.93 0.10
N SER A 148 -3.84 1.67 0.52
CA SER A 148 -5.04 0.99 1.00
C SER A 148 -5.40 1.37 2.45
N GLY A 149 -6.65 1.10 2.83
CA GLY A 149 -7.22 1.31 4.16
C GLY A 149 -8.28 2.41 4.24
N MET A 150 -9.13 2.34 5.27
CA MET A 150 -10.32 3.17 5.40
C MET A 150 -10.04 4.64 5.76
N GLN A 151 -8.96 4.90 6.47
CA GLN A 151 -8.60 6.23 6.96
C GLN A 151 -7.97 7.09 5.85
N PRO A 152 -8.23 8.41 5.82
CA PRO A 152 -7.58 9.33 4.91
C PRO A 152 -6.06 9.31 5.06
N LYS A 153 -5.35 8.98 3.98
CA LYS A 153 -3.89 8.94 3.96
C LYS A 153 -3.38 9.21 2.56
N VAL A 154 -2.15 9.73 2.48
CA VAL A 154 -1.45 10.00 1.23
C VAL A 154 0.01 9.56 1.36
N LEU A 155 0.65 9.33 0.22
CA LEU A 155 2.08 9.08 0.13
C LEU A 155 2.78 10.37 -0.29
N ILE A 156 3.89 10.70 0.37
CA ILE A 156 4.68 11.89 0.03
C ILE A 156 6.13 11.52 -0.22
N ARG A 157 6.81 12.33 -1.03
CA ARG A 157 8.27 12.32 -1.15
C ARG A 157 8.82 13.45 -0.28
N ASP A 158 9.52 13.09 0.78
CA ASP A 158 10.09 14.08 1.70
C ASP A 158 11.18 14.92 1.03
N ALA A 159 10.98 16.24 1.02
CA ALA A 159 11.92 17.20 0.46
C ALA A 159 13.22 17.32 1.28
N ASP A 160 13.13 17.05 2.59
CA ASP A 160 14.25 17.18 3.52
C ASP A 160 15.09 15.89 3.61
N SER A 161 14.58 14.79 3.05
CA SER A 161 15.36 13.57 2.93
C SER A 161 16.58 13.84 2.06
N LEU A 162 17.77 13.53 2.59
CA LEU A 162 19.03 13.68 1.84
C LEU A 162 18.85 13.04 0.46
N PRO A 163 19.32 13.67 -0.63
CA PRO A 163 19.24 13.11 -1.95
C PRO A 163 20.15 11.89 -2.03
N ARG A 164 19.71 10.75 -1.50
CA ARG A 164 20.10 9.46 -2.04
C ARG A 164 19.55 9.53 -3.46
N LEU A 165 20.47 9.66 -4.42
CA LEU A 165 20.28 10.02 -5.84
C LEU A 165 19.19 9.24 -6.61
N THR A 166 18.49 8.31 -5.97
CA THR A 166 17.61 7.30 -6.55
C THR A 166 16.15 7.39 -6.10
N HIS A 167 15.78 8.14 -5.05
CA HIS A 167 14.38 8.23 -4.60
C HIS A 167 13.55 9.18 -5.47
N ARG A 168 13.07 8.69 -6.62
CA ARG A 168 12.11 9.41 -7.47
C ARG A 168 10.66 9.28 -7.00
N ASP A 169 10.43 8.59 -5.90
CA ASP A 169 9.13 8.13 -5.45
C ASP A 169 8.94 8.41 -3.93
N THR A 170 7.82 8.00 -3.36
CA THR A 170 7.38 8.39 -2.01
C THR A 170 8.21 7.72 -0.92
N THR A 171 8.48 8.44 0.15
CA THR A 171 9.30 8.01 1.29
C THR A 171 8.50 7.89 2.58
N HIS A 172 7.33 8.53 2.65
CA HIS A 172 6.50 8.54 3.86
C HIS A 172 5.04 8.31 3.55
N ILE A 173 4.34 7.77 4.54
CA ILE A 173 2.88 7.69 4.61
C ILE A 173 2.42 8.77 5.58
N VAL A 174 1.52 9.63 5.13
CA VAL A 174 0.88 10.67 5.96
C VAL A 174 -0.53 10.23 6.26
N LYS A 175 -0.81 9.92 7.53
CA LYS A 175 -2.15 9.55 8.01
C LYS A 175 -2.83 10.75 8.64
N MET A 176 -4.09 10.94 8.28
CA MET A 176 -4.93 12.08 8.65
C MET A 176 -6.28 11.57 9.14
N PHE A 177 -6.95 12.37 9.97
CA PHE A 177 -8.16 11.94 10.65
C PHE A 177 -9.15 13.10 10.81
N ASP A 178 -10.45 12.82 10.71
CA ASP A 178 -11.47 13.79 11.12
C ASP A 178 -11.59 13.75 12.65
N SER A 179 -11.04 14.79 13.31
CA SER A 179 -11.05 14.91 14.76
C SER A 179 -12.46 14.99 15.37
N ARG A 180 -13.50 15.29 14.58
CA ARG A 180 -14.90 15.29 15.05
C ARG A 180 -15.44 13.88 15.21
N THR A 181 -15.04 12.98 14.31
CA THR A 181 -15.47 11.58 14.31
C THR A 181 -14.57 10.73 15.20
N TYR A 182 -13.26 10.98 15.16
CA TYR A 182 -12.25 10.23 15.89
C TYR A 182 -11.28 11.16 16.63
N PRO A 183 -11.65 11.65 17.82
CA PRO A 183 -10.78 12.50 18.63
C PRO A 183 -9.45 11.83 18.95
N GLU A 184 -8.34 12.58 18.84
CA GLU A 184 -6.98 12.14 19.22
C GLU A 184 -6.48 10.86 18.52
N LEU A 185 -7.05 10.47 17.39
CA LEU A 185 -6.72 9.21 16.73
C LEU A 185 -5.25 9.13 16.28
N ALA A 186 -4.66 10.23 15.80
CA ALA A 186 -3.23 10.27 15.48
C ALA A 186 -2.34 10.09 16.72
N ALA A 187 -2.74 10.68 17.85
CA ALA A 187 -2.01 10.55 19.11
C ALA A 187 -2.12 9.14 19.68
N ASN A 188 -3.30 8.51 19.57
CA ASN A 188 -3.51 7.11 19.92
C ASN A 188 -2.60 6.20 19.09
N GLU A 189 -2.59 6.35 17.76
CA GLU A 189 -1.74 5.54 16.90
C GLU A 189 -0.25 5.76 17.20
N TYR A 190 0.17 7.01 17.44
CA TYR A 190 1.53 7.30 17.89
C TYR A 190 1.88 6.57 19.20
N PHE A 191 1.00 6.62 20.20
CA PHE A 191 1.20 5.91 21.46
C PHE A 191 1.35 4.39 21.24
N CYS A 192 0.50 3.78 20.44
CA CYS A 192 0.55 2.36 20.13
C CYS A 192 1.86 1.97 19.43
N MET A 193 2.31 2.78 18.48
CA MET A 193 3.58 2.57 17.79
C MET A 193 4.79 2.71 18.74
N ARG A 194 4.73 3.65 19.69
CA ARG A 194 5.76 3.78 20.73
C ARG A 194 5.75 2.58 21.68
N ALA A 195 4.59 2.07 22.06
CA ALA A 195 4.47 0.86 22.87
C ALA A 195 5.05 -0.36 22.15
N ALA A 196 4.79 -0.50 20.84
CA ALA A 196 5.38 -1.54 20.00
C ALA A 196 6.91 -1.45 19.95
N ALA A 197 7.47 -0.26 19.70
CA ALA A 197 8.92 -0.05 19.71
C ALA A 197 9.55 -0.42 21.06
N LEU A 198 8.95 0.04 22.17
CA LEU A 198 9.44 -0.24 23.53
C LEU A 198 9.28 -1.72 23.92
N SER A 199 8.38 -2.45 23.26
CA SER A 199 8.25 -3.91 23.43
C SER A 199 9.28 -4.70 22.63
N GLY A 200 10.11 -4.04 21.81
CA GLY A 200 11.14 -4.67 20.99
C GLY A 200 10.68 -5.07 19.58
N LEU A 201 9.48 -4.68 19.15
CA LEU A 201 9.04 -4.92 17.77
C LEU A 201 9.79 -4.02 16.79
N PRO A 202 10.18 -4.53 15.61
CA PRO A 202 10.68 -3.70 14.53
C PRO A 202 9.52 -2.86 13.97
N VAL A 203 9.56 -1.55 14.21
CA VAL A 203 8.55 -0.60 13.73
C VAL A 203 9.19 0.52 12.93
N PRO A 204 8.49 1.09 11.93
CA PRO A 204 8.97 2.29 11.23
C PRO A 204 9.08 3.48 12.18
N THR A 205 9.93 4.44 11.82
CA THR A 205 9.95 5.75 12.47
C THR A 205 8.59 6.43 12.29
N VAL A 206 8.03 6.91 13.39
CA VAL A 206 6.76 7.64 13.42
C VAL A 206 6.94 8.99 14.09
N GLN A 207 6.29 10.00 13.52
CA GLN A 207 6.33 11.38 14.01
C GLN A 207 4.90 11.93 14.08
N LEU A 208 4.55 12.47 15.25
CA LEU A 208 3.27 13.11 15.49
C LEU A 208 3.42 14.62 15.33
N SER A 209 2.55 15.23 14.54
CA SER A 209 2.46 16.69 14.42
C SER A 209 2.15 17.37 15.76
N GLU A 210 2.62 18.60 15.94
CA GLU A 210 2.43 19.36 17.19
C GLU A 210 0.95 19.56 17.55
N ASN A 211 0.09 19.68 16.55
CA ASN A 211 -1.35 19.80 16.74
C ASN A 211 -2.07 18.45 16.94
N ARG A 212 -1.33 17.32 16.93
CA ARG A 212 -1.80 15.95 17.12
C ARG A 212 -2.83 15.47 16.09
N LYS A 213 -2.87 16.06 14.89
CA LYS A 213 -3.84 15.70 13.83
C LYS A 213 -3.26 14.85 12.70
N VAL A 214 -1.95 14.89 12.53
CA VAL A 214 -1.23 14.20 11.45
C VAL A 214 -0.18 13.28 12.05
N LEU A 215 -0.17 12.04 11.59
CA LEU A 215 0.89 11.06 11.86
C LEU A 215 1.68 10.83 10.58
N VAL A 216 2.99 11.09 10.63
CA VAL A 216 3.92 10.84 9.53
C VAL A 216 4.69 9.56 9.85
N VAL A 217 4.68 8.61 8.92
CA VAL A 217 5.30 7.30 9.07
C VAL A 217 6.33 7.11 7.95
N GLU A 218 7.58 6.82 8.29
CA GLU A 218 8.58 6.41 7.32
C GLU A 218 8.17 5.08 6.66
N ARG A 219 8.34 4.97 5.34
CA ARG A 219 8.02 3.73 4.62
C ARG A 219 8.93 2.59 5.06
N PHE A 220 8.32 1.54 5.60
CA PHE A 220 9.01 0.34 6.09
C PHE A 220 9.53 -0.56 4.96
N ASP A 221 9.07 -0.33 3.74
CA ASP A 221 9.40 -1.12 2.54
C ASP A 221 10.48 -0.45 1.68
N LEU A 222 11.13 0.60 2.19
CA LEU A 222 12.27 1.25 1.54
C LEU A 222 13.58 0.68 2.08
N GLY A 223 14.30 -0.05 1.22
CA GLY A 223 15.58 -0.66 1.56
C GLY A 223 16.72 0.34 1.76
N PRO A 224 17.79 -0.05 2.45
CA PRO A 224 18.95 0.81 2.69
C PRO A 224 19.71 1.18 1.42
N ASP A 225 19.58 0.39 0.35
CA ASP A 225 20.12 0.64 -0.99
C ASP A 225 19.24 1.60 -1.83
N GLY A 226 18.12 2.04 -1.25
CA GLY A 226 17.15 2.93 -1.85
C GLY A 226 16.16 2.27 -2.81
N ARG A 227 16.11 0.93 -2.86
CA ARG A 227 15.11 0.19 -3.63
C ARG A 227 13.90 -0.12 -2.76
N TYR A 228 12.72 -0.15 -3.38
CA TYR A 228 11.50 -0.62 -2.72
C TYR A 228 11.49 -2.15 -2.70
N LEU A 229 11.25 -2.70 -1.51
CA LEU A 229 11.01 -4.12 -1.31
C LEU A 229 9.61 -4.49 -1.79
N GLY A 230 9.40 -5.76 -2.11
CA GLY A 230 8.08 -6.34 -2.21
C GLY A 230 7.41 -6.30 -0.85
N PHE A 231 6.10 -6.04 -0.83
CA PHE A 231 5.28 -6.12 0.36
C PHE A 231 3.96 -6.78 -0.03
N GLU A 232 3.56 -7.82 0.69
CA GLU A 232 2.27 -8.48 0.52
C GLU A 232 1.58 -8.70 1.85
N ASP A 233 0.32 -8.28 1.93
CA ASP A 233 -0.50 -8.50 3.10
C ASP A 233 -1.06 -9.93 3.14
N PHE A 234 -1.59 -10.35 4.29
CA PHE A 234 -2.12 -11.72 4.42
C PHE A 234 -3.48 -11.91 3.75
N CYS A 235 -4.13 -10.88 3.17
CA CYS A 235 -5.23 -11.13 2.23
C CYS A 235 -4.64 -11.75 0.96
N VAL A 236 -3.60 -11.14 0.39
CA VAL A 236 -2.93 -11.64 -0.82
C VAL A 236 -2.38 -13.05 -0.60
N LEU A 237 -1.65 -13.27 0.50
CA LEU A 237 -1.02 -14.57 0.81
C LEU A 237 -2.02 -15.69 1.11
N ASN A 238 -3.30 -15.36 1.35
CA ASN A 238 -4.38 -16.32 1.50
C ASN A 238 -5.31 -16.41 0.28
N ALA A 239 -4.98 -15.74 -0.83
CA ALA A 239 -5.85 -15.60 -1.99
C ALA A 239 -7.24 -15.02 -1.64
N LEU A 240 -7.29 -14.14 -0.64
CA LEU A 240 -8.50 -13.47 -0.19
C LEU A 240 -8.57 -12.05 -0.75
N ARG A 241 -9.80 -11.60 -0.97
CA ARG A 241 -10.14 -10.21 -1.35
C ARG A 241 -10.06 -9.29 -0.14
N ALA A 242 -10.03 -7.98 -0.37
CA ALA A 242 -10.06 -6.99 0.71
C ALA A 242 -11.33 -7.08 1.56
N ALA A 243 -12.44 -7.57 0.99
CA ALA A 243 -13.68 -7.84 1.70
C ALA A 243 -13.54 -8.98 2.74
N GLY A 244 -12.69 -9.97 2.47
CA GLY A 244 -12.43 -11.11 3.36
C GLY A 244 -11.34 -10.85 4.40
N ARG A 245 -11.00 -9.58 4.67
CA ARG A 245 -9.91 -9.21 5.61
C ARG A 245 -10.11 -9.73 7.04
N TYR A 246 -11.34 -10.02 7.45
CA TYR A 246 -11.67 -10.60 8.75
C TYR A 246 -11.90 -12.13 8.69
N ASP A 247 -11.86 -12.73 7.49
CA ASP A 247 -12.18 -14.14 7.28
C ASP A 247 -10.94 -15.03 7.48
N SER A 248 -10.30 -14.93 8.65
CA SER A 248 -9.11 -15.72 8.98
C SER A 248 -8.91 -15.84 10.49
N SER A 249 -7.95 -16.67 10.89
CA SER A 249 -7.44 -16.79 12.25
C SER A 249 -5.96 -16.38 12.33
N TYR A 250 -5.49 -16.02 13.52
CA TYR A 250 -4.06 -15.82 13.77
C TYR A 250 -3.24 -17.09 13.53
N GLU A 251 -3.83 -18.27 13.74
CA GLU A 251 -3.21 -19.56 13.41
C GLU A 251 -2.94 -19.67 11.90
N LEU A 252 -3.90 -19.27 11.05
CA LEU A 252 -3.70 -19.28 9.60
C LEU A 252 -2.58 -18.32 9.19
N ILE A 253 -2.50 -17.14 9.80
CA ILE A 253 -1.39 -16.20 9.58
C ILE A 253 -0.06 -16.87 9.95
N ALA A 254 0.06 -17.49 11.13
CA ALA A 254 1.27 -18.21 11.53
C ALA A 254 1.67 -19.32 10.55
N ARG A 255 0.70 -20.09 10.05
CA ARG A 255 0.95 -21.11 9.01
C ARG A 255 1.44 -20.50 7.70
N ARG A 256 0.87 -19.37 7.27
CA ARG A 256 1.34 -18.66 6.07
C ARG A 256 2.74 -18.06 6.27
N ILE A 257 3.08 -17.58 7.46
CA ILE A 257 4.45 -17.17 7.81
C ILE A 257 5.42 -18.32 7.53
N THR A 258 5.14 -19.55 7.99
CA THR A 258 6.00 -20.72 7.72
C THR A 258 6.14 -21.11 6.25
N GLN A 259 5.22 -20.66 5.39
CA GLN A 259 5.22 -20.99 3.96
C GLN A 259 5.96 -19.94 3.12
N PHE A 260 5.80 -18.66 3.48
CA PHE A 260 6.29 -17.54 2.65
C PHE A 260 7.54 -16.86 3.21
N VAL A 261 7.85 -17.02 4.49
CA VAL A 261 9.07 -16.45 5.08
C VAL A 261 10.23 -17.42 4.93
N SER A 262 11.35 -16.92 4.42
CA SER A 262 12.60 -17.69 4.27
C SER A 262 13.05 -18.31 5.60
N PRO A 263 13.57 -19.56 5.62
CA PRO A 263 13.92 -20.27 6.86
C PRO A 263 14.84 -19.48 7.81
N ALA A 264 15.76 -18.69 7.26
CA ALA A 264 16.69 -17.87 8.04
C ALA A 264 16.01 -16.76 8.88
N HIS A 265 14.81 -16.32 8.50
CA HIS A 265 14.04 -15.28 9.19
C HIS A 265 12.85 -15.83 9.97
N LEU A 266 12.58 -17.14 9.89
CA LEU A 266 11.38 -17.73 10.44
C LEU A 266 11.26 -17.62 11.97
N PRO A 267 12.33 -17.83 12.77
CA PRO A 267 12.26 -17.65 14.22
C PRO A 267 11.85 -16.22 14.61
N ASP A 268 12.48 -15.21 14.00
CA ASP A 268 12.19 -13.80 14.28
C ASP A 268 10.79 -13.41 13.80
N ALA A 269 10.36 -13.89 12.64
CA ALA A 269 9.03 -13.60 12.10
C ALA A 269 7.91 -14.14 13.00
N LEU A 270 8.03 -15.39 13.48
CA LEU A 270 7.05 -15.98 14.39
C LEU A 270 7.09 -15.33 15.78
N GLY A 271 8.27 -15.00 16.29
CA GLY A 271 8.43 -14.29 17.56
C GLY A 271 7.81 -12.89 17.52
N ASN A 272 8.10 -12.12 16.46
CA ASN A 272 7.51 -10.81 16.23
C ASN A 272 5.99 -10.90 16.06
N PHE A 273 5.48 -11.87 15.28
CA PHE A 273 4.05 -12.06 15.11
C PHE A 273 3.35 -12.36 16.44
N PHE A 274 3.89 -13.26 17.26
CA PHE A 274 3.37 -13.53 18.59
C PHE A 274 3.31 -12.25 19.44
N LEU A 275 4.40 -11.48 19.47
CA LEU A 275 4.47 -10.24 20.24
C LEU A 275 3.49 -9.18 19.70
N MET A 276 3.28 -9.08 18.39
CA MET A 276 2.27 -8.20 17.79
C MET A 276 0.85 -8.56 18.24
N VAL A 277 0.51 -9.85 18.28
CA VAL A 277 -0.81 -10.32 18.73
C VAL A 277 -0.98 -10.06 20.24
N ALA A 278 0.01 -10.43 21.05
CA ALA A 278 -0.01 -10.19 22.50
C ALA A 278 -0.14 -8.70 22.84
N LEU A 279 0.64 -7.85 22.14
CA LEU A 279 0.56 -6.40 22.30
C LEU A 279 -0.81 -5.87 21.87
N SER A 280 -1.36 -6.36 20.75
CA SER A 280 -2.69 -5.97 20.28
C SER A 280 -3.76 -6.25 21.34
N CYS A 281 -3.68 -7.38 22.04
CA CYS A 281 -4.55 -7.65 23.19
C CYS A 281 -4.31 -6.67 24.36
N ALA A 282 -3.04 -6.40 24.70
CA ALA A 282 -2.68 -5.53 25.83
C ALA A 282 -3.11 -4.07 25.64
N ILE A 283 -3.05 -3.55 24.41
CA ILE A 283 -3.45 -2.17 24.08
C ILE A 283 -4.91 -2.07 23.58
N GLY A 284 -5.63 -3.19 23.50
CA GLY A 284 -7.02 -3.21 23.03
C GLY A 284 -7.20 -2.91 21.54
N ASN A 285 -6.25 -3.30 20.69
CA ASN A 285 -6.36 -3.16 19.24
C ASN A 285 -7.36 -4.18 18.67
N GLY A 286 -8.61 -3.75 18.52
CA GLY A 286 -9.71 -4.57 17.97
C GLY A 286 -9.74 -4.71 16.45
N ASP A 287 -8.82 -4.08 15.71
CA ASP A 287 -8.85 -4.05 14.23
C ASP A 287 -7.63 -4.74 13.60
N ALA A 288 -6.88 -5.57 14.34
CA ALA A 288 -5.72 -6.29 13.84
C ALA A 288 -6.10 -7.45 12.88
N HIS A 289 -6.48 -7.09 11.65
CA HIS A 289 -6.98 -7.98 10.60
C HIS A 289 -5.91 -8.33 9.55
N LEU A 290 -6.21 -9.19 8.56
CA LEU A 290 -5.24 -9.71 7.59
C LEU A 290 -4.41 -8.64 6.86
N LYS A 291 -5.01 -7.49 6.51
CA LYS A 291 -4.30 -6.40 5.82
C LYS A 291 -3.33 -5.61 6.70
N ASN A 292 -3.29 -5.87 8.01
CA ASN A 292 -2.34 -5.23 8.94
C ASN A 292 -1.11 -6.08 9.21
N PHE A 293 -1.09 -7.31 8.72
CA PHE A 293 0.08 -8.16 8.71
C PHE A 293 0.56 -8.28 7.27
N GLY A 294 1.87 -8.42 7.07
CA GLY A 294 2.42 -8.68 5.74
C GLY A 294 3.85 -9.17 5.78
N VAL A 295 4.36 -9.54 4.62
CA VAL A 295 5.72 -10.05 4.41
C VAL A 295 6.45 -9.10 3.47
N LEU A 296 7.71 -8.80 3.81
CA LEU A 296 8.65 -8.04 2.97
C LEU A 296 9.59 -9.00 2.22
N TYR A 297 9.92 -8.70 0.96
CA TYR A 297 10.77 -9.54 0.11
C TYR A 297 11.52 -8.81 -1.02
#